data_AF-A0ABD2HQU1-F1
#
_entry.id   AF-A0ABD2HQU1-F1
#
_cell.length_a   1.000
_cell.length_b   1.000
_cell.length_c   1.000
_cell.angle_alpha   90.00
_cell.angle_beta   90.00
_cell.angle_gamma   90.00
#
_symmetry.space_group_name_H-M   'P 1'
#
loop_
_entity.id
_entity.type
_entity.pdbx_description
1 polymer ?
#
loop_
_entity_poly.entity_id
_entity_poly.type
_entity_poly.pdbx_seq_one_letter_code
_entity_poly.pdbx_strand_id
1 'polypeptide(L)'
;MGKDKKRGYDPDIHGNWQNEEKPCACPCSYLRAKNFYRIECDFMKCSAKRWANAGRVTLGLLSAPTLFIPGINNLVAEPQLQSVGQDITHNALEVHYECGICGQIAYRTYEIVCEDVTSDRWGRYMKTYGKESIGGIRTTEFDGIQRVFDGMWKDYDLINNNCKNWTSQMIRRLS
;
A
#
# COMPACT_ATOMS: atom_id res chain seq x y z
N MET A 1 -23.83 18.98 11.56
CA MET A 1 -22.35 19.01 11.60
C MET A 1 -21.82 18.25 10.41
N GLY A 2 -21.31 18.98 9.41
CA GLY A 2 -20.72 18.40 8.20
C GLY A 2 -19.44 17.65 8.58
N LYS A 3 -19.42 16.35 8.33
CA LYS A 3 -18.17 15.58 8.39
C LYS A 3 -17.36 15.98 7.18
N ASP A 4 -16.28 16.72 7.38
CA ASP A 4 -15.23 16.84 6.39
C ASP A 4 -14.86 15.42 5.95
N LYS A 5 -15.23 15.08 4.71
CA LYS A 5 -14.70 13.91 4.03
C LYS A 5 -13.20 14.14 3.98
N LYS A 6 -12.46 13.55 4.93
CA LYS A 6 -11.01 13.39 4.84
C LYS A 6 -10.74 12.99 3.39
N ARG A 7 -9.92 13.77 2.68
CA ARG A 7 -9.53 13.56 1.28
C ARG A 7 -8.60 12.33 1.16
N GLY A 8 -9.01 11.22 1.77
CA GLY A 8 -8.30 9.96 1.81
C GLY A 8 -8.74 9.06 0.67
N TYR A 9 -7.83 8.19 0.27
CA TYR A 9 -8.08 7.07 -0.62
C TYR A 9 -9.31 6.27 -0.18
N ASP A 10 -10.27 6.10 -1.10
CA ASP A 10 -11.39 5.18 -0.91
C ASP A 10 -11.13 3.90 -1.72
N PRO A 11 -10.81 2.77 -1.07
CA PRO A 11 -10.53 1.51 -1.74
C PRO A 11 -11.72 0.99 -2.56
N ASP A 12 -12.95 1.33 -2.17
CA ASP A 12 -14.15 0.91 -2.91
C ASP A 12 -14.28 1.67 -4.24
N ILE A 13 -13.71 2.87 -4.34
CA ILE A 13 -13.75 3.71 -5.55
C ILE A 13 -12.57 3.43 -6.48
N HIS A 14 -11.41 3.07 -5.94
CA HIS A 14 -10.15 2.99 -6.71
C HIS A 14 -9.65 1.56 -6.94
N GLY A 15 -9.96 0.63 -6.04
CA GLY A 15 -9.37 -0.71 -6.01
C GLY A 15 -10.13 -1.80 -6.75
N ASN A 16 -11.36 -1.52 -7.22
CA ASN A 16 -12.30 -2.53 -7.68
C ASN A 16 -12.41 -3.69 -6.66
N TRP A 17 -12.75 -3.30 -5.42
CA TRP A 17 -12.79 -4.18 -4.27
C TRP A 17 -13.87 -5.25 -4.42
N GLN A 18 -13.51 -6.53 -4.28
CA GLN A 18 -14.49 -7.61 -4.24
C GLN A 18 -14.76 -8.03 -2.80
N ASN A 19 -16.02 -7.93 -2.37
CA ASN A 19 -16.48 -8.22 -1.01
C ASN A 19 -17.28 -9.53 -0.88
N GLU A 20 -17.39 -10.31 -1.96
CA GLU A 20 -18.25 -11.49 -2.04
C GLU A 20 -17.64 -12.71 -1.33
N GLU A 21 -16.34 -12.69 -1.06
CA GLU A 21 -15.59 -13.77 -0.43
C GLU A 21 -15.54 -13.59 1.10
N LYS A 22 -16.71 -13.42 1.71
CA LYS A 22 -16.86 -13.24 3.17
C LYS A 22 -16.52 -14.52 3.93
N PRO A 23 -16.06 -14.39 5.20
CA PRO A 23 -15.91 -15.55 6.06
C PRO A 23 -17.27 -16.23 6.29
N CYS A 24 -17.23 -17.53 6.52
CA CYS A 24 -18.39 -18.28 6.98
C CYS A 24 -18.87 -17.77 8.35
N ALA A 25 -20.07 -18.20 8.77
CA ALA A 25 -20.61 -17.89 10.11
C ALA A 25 -19.89 -18.62 11.27
N CYS A 26 -18.89 -19.46 11.00
CA CYS A 26 -18.11 -20.12 12.05
C CYS A 26 -17.25 -19.10 12.82
N PRO A 27 -16.86 -19.39 14.09
CA PRO A 27 -15.98 -18.51 14.84
C PRO A 27 -14.63 -18.29 14.14
N CYS A 28 -14.12 -17.06 14.16
CA CYS A 28 -12.85 -16.70 13.51
C CYS A 28 -11.64 -17.47 14.08
N SER A 29 -11.76 -18.00 15.30
CA SER A 29 -10.74 -18.87 15.93
C SER A 29 -10.43 -20.12 15.11
N TYR A 30 -11.31 -20.53 14.19
CA TYR A 30 -11.11 -21.66 13.27
C TYR A 30 -10.55 -21.26 11.90
N LEU A 31 -10.35 -19.97 11.64
CA LEU A 31 -9.73 -19.51 10.40
C LEU A 31 -8.21 -19.69 10.50
N ARG A 32 -7.64 -20.30 9.46
CA ARG A 32 -6.19 -20.47 9.30
C ARG A 32 -5.76 -19.90 7.96
N ALA A 33 -4.78 -19.01 8.00
CA ALA A 33 -4.15 -18.46 6.80
C ALA A 33 -3.39 -19.57 6.07
N LYS A 34 -3.66 -19.72 4.79
CA LYS A 34 -3.03 -20.69 3.90
C LYS A 34 -1.99 -20.03 3.01
N ASN A 35 -2.31 -18.86 2.49
CA ASN A 35 -1.42 -18.10 1.61
C ASN A 35 -1.39 -16.63 2.03
N PHE A 36 -0.23 -16.01 1.81
CA PHE A 36 0.02 -14.60 2.02
C PHE A 36 0.53 -14.00 0.73
N TYR A 37 0.00 -12.84 0.36
CA TYR A 37 0.43 -12.14 -0.83
C TYR A 37 0.71 -10.67 -0.51
N ARG A 38 1.86 -10.18 -0.95
CA ARG A 38 2.07 -8.74 -1.08
C ARG A 38 1.47 -8.35 -2.42
N ILE A 39 0.52 -7.43 -2.38
CA ILE A 39 -0.13 -6.92 -3.58
C ILE A 39 0.17 -5.44 -3.75
N GLU A 40 0.29 -5.03 -5.00
CA GLU A 40 0.54 -3.65 -5.41
C GLU A 40 -0.67 -3.13 -6.20
N CYS A 41 -1.28 -2.03 -5.78
CA CYS A 41 -2.48 -1.45 -6.39
C CYS A 41 -2.38 0.07 -6.62
N ASP A 42 -3.28 0.61 -7.45
CA ASP A 42 -3.35 2.06 -7.72
C ASP A 42 -3.92 2.82 -6.52
N PHE A 43 -3.25 3.91 -6.13
CA PHE A 43 -3.69 4.78 -5.02
C PHE A 43 -4.49 6.03 -5.48
N MET A 44 -4.55 6.36 -6.79
CA MET A 44 -5.17 7.62 -7.29
C MET A 44 -5.89 7.49 -8.65
N LYS A 45 -6.90 8.36 -8.88
CA LYS A 45 -7.53 8.59 -10.21
C LYS A 45 -6.46 9.03 -11.24
N CYS A 46 -6.48 8.45 -12.45
CA CYS A 46 -5.56 8.78 -13.55
C CYS A 46 -5.40 10.27 -13.88
N SER A 47 -6.40 11.12 -13.61
CA SER A 47 -6.31 12.57 -13.81
C SER A 47 -5.41 13.26 -12.78
N ALA A 48 -5.46 12.86 -11.50
CA ALA A 48 -4.54 13.35 -10.47
C ALA A 48 -3.10 12.88 -10.74
N LYS A 49 -2.94 11.64 -11.26
CA LYS A 49 -1.67 11.11 -11.79
C LYS A 49 -1.11 11.98 -12.92
N ARG A 50 -1.95 12.45 -13.85
CA ARG A 50 -1.53 13.38 -14.91
C ARG A 50 -1.11 14.74 -14.36
N TRP A 51 -1.83 15.31 -13.38
CA TRP A 51 -1.48 16.61 -12.81
C TRP A 51 -0.25 16.59 -11.91
N ALA A 52 -0.08 15.56 -11.07
CA ALA A 52 1.12 15.40 -10.24
C ALA A 52 2.39 15.21 -11.10
N ASN A 53 2.27 14.47 -12.21
CA ASN A 53 3.36 14.31 -13.17
C ASN A 53 3.57 15.58 -14.03
N ALA A 54 2.49 16.23 -14.49
CA ALA A 54 2.57 17.42 -15.33
C ALA A 54 3.16 18.62 -14.57
N GLY A 55 2.71 18.88 -13.34
CA GLY A 55 3.24 19.99 -12.52
C GLY A 55 4.73 19.87 -12.20
N ARG A 56 5.27 18.64 -12.16
CA ARG A 56 6.70 18.38 -11.94
C ARG A 56 7.55 18.60 -13.20
N VAL A 57 7.02 18.26 -14.39
CA VAL A 57 7.68 18.59 -15.66
C VAL A 57 7.75 20.11 -15.87
N THR A 58 6.73 20.86 -15.41
CA THR A 58 6.72 22.33 -15.52
C THR A 58 7.69 23.02 -14.55
N LEU A 59 7.86 22.49 -13.33
CA LEU A 59 8.83 23.04 -12.35
C LEU A 59 10.29 22.70 -12.70
N GLY A 60 10.55 21.56 -13.34
CA GLY A 60 11.88 21.20 -13.86
C GLY A 60 12.33 22.03 -15.06
N LEU A 61 11.43 22.75 -15.73
CA LEU A 61 11.73 23.65 -16.85
C LEU A 61 12.01 25.10 -16.41
N LEU A 62 11.78 25.46 -15.15
CA LEU A 62 11.92 26.85 -14.66
C LEU A 62 13.17 27.07 -13.78
N SER A 63 13.96 26.04 -13.51
CA SER A 63 15.18 26.15 -12.70
C SER A 63 16.44 25.85 -13.53
N ALA A 64 16.73 26.71 -14.51
CA ALA A 64 18.10 27.02 -14.92
C ALA A 64 18.10 28.27 -15.81
N PRO A 65 18.39 29.47 -15.28
CA PRO A 65 19.14 30.44 -16.08
C PRO A 65 20.58 29.92 -16.15
N THR A 66 20.91 29.21 -17.22
CA THR A 66 22.31 28.91 -17.57
C THR A 66 23.02 30.23 -17.85
N LEU A 67 23.56 30.86 -16.81
CA LEU A 67 24.58 31.90 -16.93
C LEU A 67 25.86 31.21 -17.41
N PHE A 68 26.05 31.19 -18.73
CA PHE A 68 27.35 30.88 -19.34
C PHE A 68 28.35 31.96 -18.93
N ILE A 69 29.15 31.67 -17.91
CA ILE A 69 30.38 32.41 -17.60
C ILE A 69 31.53 31.59 -18.19
N PRO A 70 32.22 32.05 -19.26
CA PRO A 70 33.39 31.35 -19.78
C PRO A 70 34.55 31.52 -18.79
N GLY A 71 35.10 30.42 -18.28
CA GLY A 71 36.41 30.45 -17.60
C GLY A 71 36.56 29.72 -16.26
N ILE A 72 35.58 28.94 -15.80
CA ILE A 72 35.74 28.15 -14.57
C ILE A 72 35.57 26.66 -14.92
N ASN A 73 36.66 25.90 -14.78
CA ASN A 73 36.65 24.44 -14.73
C ASN A 73 35.93 24.00 -13.44
N ASN A 74 34.60 24.11 -13.44
CA ASN A 74 33.77 23.58 -12.38
C ASN A 74 33.29 22.20 -12.80
N LEU A 75 33.62 21.22 -11.96
CA LEU A 75 32.87 19.98 -11.84
C LEU A 75 31.39 20.30 -11.95
N VAL A 76 30.81 19.96 -13.11
CA VAL A 76 29.38 19.81 -13.23
C VAL A 76 29.06 18.61 -12.36
N ALA A 77 28.78 18.88 -11.08
CA ALA A 77 27.92 17.98 -10.33
C ALA A 77 26.62 18.00 -11.11
N GLU A 78 26.45 17.00 -11.99
CA GLU A 78 25.15 16.67 -12.52
C GLU A 78 24.21 16.70 -11.32
N PRO A 79 23.17 17.56 -11.31
CA PRO A 79 22.07 17.28 -10.41
C PRO A 79 21.63 15.91 -10.88
N GLN A 80 21.93 14.88 -10.09
CA GLN A 80 21.26 13.61 -10.25
C GLN A 80 19.81 13.98 -10.10
N LEU A 81 19.16 14.13 -11.25
CA LEU A 81 17.73 14.02 -11.42
C LEU A 81 17.48 12.57 -11.02
N GLN A 82 17.57 12.30 -9.70
CA GLN A 82 16.96 11.14 -9.10
C GLN A 82 15.59 11.18 -9.71
N SER A 83 15.31 10.18 -10.54
CA SER A 83 14.00 9.94 -11.07
C SER A 83 13.13 9.67 -9.85
N VAL A 84 12.65 10.75 -9.22
CA VAL A 84 11.59 10.76 -8.23
C VAL A 84 10.28 10.49 -8.99
N GLY A 85 10.28 9.42 -9.79
CA GLY A 85 9.13 8.56 -9.95
C GLY A 85 8.94 7.87 -8.61
N GLN A 86 8.54 8.67 -7.61
CA GLN A 86 8.04 8.14 -6.34
C GLN A 86 6.98 7.12 -6.75
N ASP A 87 7.25 5.89 -6.34
CA ASP A 87 6.46 4.74 -6.70
C ASP A 87 5.10 4.88 -5.98
N ILE A 88 4.18 5.61 -6.64
CA ILE A 88 2.85 6.02 -6.17
C ILE A 88 1.86 4.85 -6.06
N THR A 89 2.36 3.63 -6.18
CA THR A 89 1.58 2.43 -5.95
C THR A 89 1.48 2.13 -4.47
N HIS A 90 0.41 1.45 -4.12
CA HIS A 90 0.07 1.10 -2.76
C HIS A 90 0.33 -0.38 -2.52
N ASN A 91 1.09 -0.70 -1.48
CA ASN A 91 1.30 -2.08 -1.08
C ASN A 91 0.39 -2.44 0.09
N ALA A 92 -0.32 -3.55 -0.07
CA ALA A 92 -1.13 -4.16 0.97
C ALA A 92 -0.77 -5.64 1.15
N LEU A 93 -1.14 -6.20 2.30
CA LEU A 93 -1.02 -7.63 2.59
C LEU A 93 -2.39 -8.30 2.39
N GLU A 94 -2.52 -9.12 1.35
CA GLU A 94 -3.68 -10.00 1.16
C GLU A 94 -3.41 -11.36 1.82
N VAL A 95 -4.36 -11.83 2.63
CA VAL A 95 -4.28 -13.11 3.33
C VAL A 95 -5.47 -13.97 2.92
N HIS A 96 -5.16 -15.19 2.51
CA HIS A 96 -6.12 -16.23 2.16
C HIS A 96 -6.37 -17.11 3.38
N TYR A 97 -7.59 -17.09 3.91
CA TYR A 97 -8.03 -17.90 5.04
C TYR A 97 -8.88 -19.08 4.57
N GLU A 98 -8.70 -20.22 5.23
CA GLU A 98 -9.58 -21.38 5.13
C GLU A 98 -10.14 -21.69 6.51
N CYS A 99 -11.46 -21.91 6.60
CA CYS A 99 -12.11 -22.32 7.83
C CYS A 99 -11.89 -23.80 8.11
N GLY A 100 -11.33 -24.14 9.27
CA GLY A 100 -11.11 -25.53 9.67
C GLY A 100 -12.39 -26.35 9.95
N ILE A 101 -13.57 -25.71 10.04
CA ILE A 101 -14.85 -26.40 10.26
C ILE A 101 -15.55 -26.72 8.93
N CYS A 102 -15.78 -25.71 8.10
CA CYS A 102 -16.58 -25.86 6.88
C CYS A 102 -15.76 -25.81 5.58
N GLY A 103 -14.45 -25.58 5.66
CA GLY A 103 -13.57 -25.47 4.49
C GLY A 103 -13.78 -24.20 3.66
N GLN A 104 -14.69 -23.30 4.05
CA GLN A 104 -14.94 -22.08 3.29
C GLN A 104 -13.69 -21.19 3.27
N ILE A 105 -13.42 -20.69 2.07
CA ILE A 105 -12.33 -19.76 1.78
C ILE A 105 -12.82 -18.33 1.94
N ALA A 106 -12.00 -17.49 2.56
CA ALA A 106 -12.20 -16.06 2.65
C ALA A 106 -10.88 -15.30 2.44
N TYR A 107 -10.98 -14.08 1.94
CA TYR A 107 -9.82 -13.21 1.74
C TYR A 107 -9.92 -12.00 2.65
N ARG A 108 -8.79 -11.57 3.19
CA ARG A 108 -8.71 -10.34 3.97
C ARG A 108 -7.50 -9.54 3.53
N THR A 109 -7.66 -8.24 3.33
CA THR A 109 -6.54 -7.35 3.03
C THR A 109 -6.26 -6.45 4.21
N TYR A 110 -4.99 -6.39 4.60
CA TYR A 110 -4.47 -5.53 5.66
C TYR A 110 -3.57 -4.45 5.06
N GLU A 111 -3.78 -3.20 5.44
CA GLU A 111 -3.06 -2.05 4.87
C GLU A 111 -3.06 -0.84 5.81
N ILE A 112 -2.14 0.08 5.57
CA ILE A 112 -2.19 1.46 6.08
C ILE A 112 -2.67 2.38 4.97
N VAL A 113 -3.91 2.85 5.05
CA VAL A 113 -4.53 3.67 4.02
C VAL A 113 -3.92 5.06 4.00
N CYS A 114 -3.86 5.72 5.15
CA CYS A 114 -3.23 7.03 5.30
C CYS A 114 -2.87 7.27 6.77
N GLU A 115 -2.44 8.49 7.10
CA GLU A 115 -2.10 8.88 8.46
C GLU A 115 -3.27 8.58 9.42
N ASP A 116 -2.96 7.83 10.48
CA ASP A 116 -3.87 7.34 11.51
C ASP A 116 -4.97 6.37 11.03
N VAL A 117 -4.91 5.91 9.77
CA VAL A 117 -5.94 5.04 9.19
C VAL A 117 -5.32 3.76 8.66
N THR A 118 -5.55 2.67 9.38
CA THR A 118 -5.31 1.29 8.92
C THR A 118 -6.63 0.63 8.54
N SER A 119 -6.58 -0.38 7.67
CA SER A 119 -7.73 -1.13 7.16
C SER A 119 -7.41 -2.63 7.17
N ASP A 120 -8.36 -3.42 7.64
CA ASP A 120 -8.32 -4.89 7.72
C ASP A 120 -9.63 -5.49 7.19
N ARG A 121 -10.00 -5.16 5.97
CA ARG A 121 -11.32 -5.50 5.41
C ARG A 121 -11.33 -6.89 4.78
N TRP A 122 -12.47 -7.57 4.93
CA TRP A 122 -12.78 -8.79 4.18
C TRP A 122 -13.01 -8.48 2.70
N GLY A 123 -12.32 -9.22 1.85
CA GLY A 123 -12.25 -9.00 0.41
C GLY A 123 -10.82 -8.89 -0.08
N ARG A 124 -10.68 -8.50 -1.35
CA ARG A 124 -9.41 -8.28 -2.02
C ARG A 124 -9.53 -7.27 -3.16
N TYR A 125 -8.40 -6.73 -3.55
CA TYR A 125 -8.28 -5.89 -4.74
C TYR A 125 -8.24 -6.75 -6.01
N MET A 126 -9.16 -6.49 -6.94
CA MET A 126 -9.20 -7.23 -8.21
C MET A 126 -8.25 -6.66 -9.27
N LYS A 127 -7.82 -5.40 -9.10
CA LYS A 127 -6.91 -4.72 -10.02
C LYS A 127 -5.57 -4.45 -9.33
N THR A 128 -4.63 -5.38 -9.50
CA THR A 128 -3.27 -5.30 -8.95
C THR A 128 -2.24 -5.25 -10.09
N TYR A 129 -1.16 -4.50 -9.90
CA TYR A 129 0.01 -4.50 -10.80
C TYR A 129 0.94 -5.68 -10.55
N GLY A 130 1.07 -6.05 -9.28
CA GLY A 130 1.93 -7.13 -8.81
C GLY A 130 1.26 -7.91 -7.69
N LYS A 131 1.53 -9.22 -7.68
CA LYS A 131 1.12 -10.14 -6.61
C LYS A 131 2.27 -11.08 -6.33
N GLU A 132 2.97 -10.85 -5.22
CA GLU A 132 4.09 -11.64 -4.76
C GLU A 132 3.63 -12.59 -3.67
N SER A 133 3.84 -13.90 -3.87
CA SER A 133 3.57 -14.91 -2.83
C SER A 133 4.64 -14.84 -1.74
N ILE A 134 4.21 -14.82 -0.48
CA ILE A 134 5.10 -14.71 0.67
C ILE A 134 5.18 -16.06 1.37
N GLY A 135 6.38 -16.63 1.45
CA GLY A 135 6.69 -17.83 2.23
C GLY A 135 7.22 -17.53 3.64
N GLY A 136 7.38 -18.59 4.45
CA GLY A 136 8.08 -18.49 5.74
C GLY A 136 7.30 -17.79 6.86
N ILE A 137 6.00 -17.60 6.71
CA ILE A 137 5.13 -17.03 7.75
C ILE A 137 4.80 -18.11 8.80
N ARG A 138 5.07 -17.83 10.08
CA ARG A 138 4.79 -18.75 11.19
C ARG A 138 3.42 -18.52 11.81
N THR A 139 2.97 -17.27 11.82
CA THR A 139 1.68 -16.88 12.40
C THR A 139 0.56 -17.08 11.38
N THR A 140 -0.17 -18.20 11.51
CA THR A 140 -1.26 -18.56 10.58
C THR A 140 -2.66 -18.44 11.19
N GLU A 141 -2.76 -18.28 12.51
CA GLU A 141 -4.05 -18.13 13.19
C GLU A 141 -4.59 -16.72 13.01
N PHE A 142 -5.89 -16.59 12.72
CA PHE A 142 -6.52 -15.30 12.51
C PHE A 142 -6.25 -14.31 13.67
N ASP A 143 -6.46 -14.74 14.92
CA ASP A 143 -6.26 -13.88 16.10
C ASP A 143 -4.79 -13.46 16.27
N GLY A 144 -3.84 -14.31 15.86
CA GLY A 144 -2.42 -13.99 15.86
C GLY A 144 -2.08 -12.90 14.84
N ILE A 145 -2.61 -13.03 13.62
CA ILE A 145 -2.42 -12.04 12.55
C ILE A 145 -3.07 -10.71 12.92
N GLN A 146 -4.30 -10.74 13.46
CA GLN A 146 -5.02 -9.54 13.91
C GLN A 146 -4.26 -8.82 15.02
N ARG A 147 -3.70 -9.56 16.00
CA ARG A 147 -2.88 -8.95 17.06
C ARG A 147 -1.64 -8.25 16.51
N VAL A 148 -0.99 -8.82 15.49
CA VAL A 148 0.15 -8.18 14.82
C VAL A 148 -0.31 -6.91 14.12
N PHE A 149 -1.42 -6.96 13.38
CA PHE A 149 -2.03 -5.81 12.72
C PHE A 149 -2.37 -4.68 13.70
N ASP A 150 -3.06 -4.99 14.79
CA ASP A 150 -3.48 -4.01 15.81
C ASP A 150 -2.27 -3.34 16.49
N GLY A 151 -1.14 -4.04 16.57
CA GLY A 151 0.14 -3.52 17.07
C GLY A 151 1.00 -2.82 16.02
N MET A 152 0.53 -2.66 14.78
CA MET A 152 1.23 -1.89 13.76
C MET A 152 1.10 -0.40 14.03
N TRP A 153 2.12 0.35 13.63
CA TRP A 153 2.12 1.80 13.70
C TRP A 153 1.17 2.42 12.67
N LYS A 154 0.84 3.70 12.86
CA LYS A 154 -0.13 4.45 12.05
C LYS A 154 0.36 5.85 11.63
N ASP A 155 1.58 6.21 12.00
CA ASP A 155 2.29 7.45 11.65
C ASP A 155 2.77 7.41 10.19
N TYR A 156 1.83 7.56 9.27
CA TYR A 156 2.10 7.50 7.83
C TYR A 156 2.85 8.73 7.32
N ASP A 157 3.96 8.49 6.62
CA ASP A 157 4.70 9.51 5.85
C ASP A 157 5.04 8.97 4.47
N LEU A 158 4.85 9.79 3.42
CA LEU A 158 5.03 9.35 2.03
C LEU A 158 6.47 8.90 1.70
N ILE A 159 7.46 9.38 2.44
CA ILE A 159 8.88 9.17 2.17
C ILE A 159 9.41 8.01 3.03
N ASN A 160 9.23 8.10 4.35
CA ASN A 160 9.90 7.22 5.31
C ASN A 160 8.98 6.17 5.94
N ASN A 161 7.70 6.48 6.13
CA ASN A 161 6.72 5.60 6.80
C ASN A 161 5.51 5.35 5.90
N ASN A 162 5.75 4.85 4.70
CA ASN A 162 4.70 4.62 3.71
C ASN A 162 4.14 3.18 3.77
N CYS A 163 3.14 2.91 2.93
CA CYS A 163 2.48 1.60 2.84
C CYS A 163 3.42 0.43 2.52
N LYS A 164 4.53 0.66 1.82
CA LYS A 164 5.50 -0.39 1.46
C LYS A 164 6.32 -0.82 2.68
N ASN A 165 6.76 0.16 3.46
CA ASN A 165 7.46 -0.08 4.72
C ASN A 165 6.53 -0.74 5.74
N TRP A 166 5.29 -0.27 5.83
CA TRP A 166 4.27 -0.84 6.69
C TRP A 166 4.00 -2.31 6.36
N THR A 167 3.70 -2.61 5.09
CA THR A 167 3.42 -3.98 4.63
C THR A 167 4.62 -4.90 4.84
N SER A 168 5.84 -4.43 4.55
CA SER A 168 7.07 -5.20 4.79
C SER A 168 7.31 -5.50 6.27
N GLN A 169 7.04 -4.54 7.14
CA GLN A 169 7.17 -4.74 8.58
C GLN A 169 6.10 -5.70 9.12
N MET A 170 4.86 -5.61 8.64
CA MET A 170 3.80 -6.56 8.99
C MET A 170 4.21 -7.98 8.62
N ILE A 171 4.68 -8.21 7.40
CA ILE A 171 5.19 -9.51 6.94
C ILE A 171 6.28 -10.03 7.87
N ARG A 172 7.29 -9.19 8.18
CA ARG A 172 8.39 -9.56 9.07
C ARG A 172 7.95 -9.96 10.48
N ARG A 173 6.86 -9.35 10.99
CA ARG A 173 6.31 -9.67 12.31
C ARG A 173 5.47 -10.95 12.32
N LEU A 174 4.99 -11.39 11.16
CA LEU A 174 4.23 -12.63 10.99
C LEU A 174 5.14 -13.86 10.79
N SER A 175 6.34 -13.64 10.20
CA SER A 175 7.43 -14.62 10.07
C SER A 175 8.06 -15.00 11.40
#